data_AF-A0A966Q7G6-F1
#
_entry.id   AF-A0A966Q7G6-F1
#
_cell.length_a   1.000
_cell.length_b   1.000
_cell.length_c   1.000
_cell.angle_alpha   90.00
_cell.angle_beta   90.00
_cell.angle_gamma   90.00
#
_symmetry.space_group_name_H-M   'P 1'
#
loop_
_entity.id
_entity.type
_entity.pdbx_description
1 polymer ?
#
loop_
_entity_poly.entity_id
_entity_poly.type
_entity_poly.pdbx_seq_one_letter_code
_entity_poly.pdbx_strand_id
1 'polypeptide(L)'
;MRHFIFLIGSTDDFESLEDLKNTYFNGNDTYRNMSVFPVSLSEVCQVAGYDTLEEIATLIGRGEAMTEGWCLDDTLSTLLEA
;
A
#
# COMPACT_ATOMS: atom_id res chain seq x y z
N MET A 1 -7.46 -15.35 8.42
CA MET A 1 -6.31 -14.55 7.92
C MET A 1 -6.93 -13.38 7.19
N ARG A 2 -6.50 -12.16 7.50
CA ARG A 2 -6.91 -10.96 6.75
C ARG A 2 -5.83 -10.60 5.76
N HIS A 3 -6.24 -10.24 4.55
CA HIS A 3 -5.36 -9.90 3.46
C HIS A 3 -5.55 -8.43 3.13
N PHE A 4 -4.42 -7.75 3.00
CA PHE A 4 -4.36 -6.34 2.66
C PHE A 4 -3.42 -6.14 1.49
N ILE A 5 -3.63 -5.03 0.80
CA ILE A 5 -2.74 -4.54 -0.24
C ILE A 5 -2.36 -3.11 0.16
N PHE A 6 -1.07 -2.88 0.38
CA PHE A 6 -0.53 -1.54 0.47
C PHE A 6 -0.16 -1.08 -0.94
N LEU A 7 -0.85 -0.04 -1.40
CA LEU A 7 -0.68 0.55 -2.73
C LEU A 7 0.05 1.88 -2.56
N ILE A 8 1.10 2.11 -3.34
CA ILE A 8 1.87 3.36 -3.37
C ILE A 8 2.12 3.78 -4.82
N GLY A 9 2.06 5.08 -5.09
CA GLY A 9 2.40 5.66 -6.38
C GLY A 9 3.00 7.05 -6.23
N SER A 10 3.77 7.47 -7.22
CA SER A 10 4.40 8.80 -7.25
C SER A 10 3.39 9.88 -7.65
N THR A 11 3.48 11.07 -7.02
CA THR A 11 2.66 12.22 -7.45
C THR A 11 3.05 12.77 -8.83
N ASP A 12 4.19 12.36 -9.40
CA ASP A 12 4.55 12.69 -10.79
C ASP A 12 3.56 12.04 -11.78
N ASP A 13 3.11 10.83 -11.45
CA ASP A 13 2.20 10.07 -12.30
C ASP A 13 0.76 10.12 -11.81
N PHE A 14 0.48 10.35 -10.52
CA PHE A 14 -0.86 10.25 -9.94
C PHE A 14 -1.31 11.56 -9.27
N GLU A 15 -2.49 12.05 -9.64
CA GLU A 15 -3.03 13.31 -9.08
C GLU A 15 -3.91 13.08 -7.83
N SER A 16 -4.37 11.85 -7.60
CA SER A 16 -5.25 11.52 -6.48
C SER A 16 -5.20 10.04 -6.10
N LEU A 17 -5.64 9.71 -4.87
CA LEU A 17 -5.80 8.32 -4.43
C LEU A 17 -6.81 7.55 -5.29
N GLU A 18 -7.80 8.24 -5.84
CA GLU A 18 -8.81 7.61 -6.70
C GLU A 18 -8.22 7.20 -8.05
N ASP A 19 -7.39 8.06 -8.64
CA ASP A 19 -6.65 7.76 -9.87
C ASP A 19 -5.66 6.59 -9.69
N LEU A 20 -4.97 6.57 -8.55
CA LEU A 20 -4.10 5.46 -8.14
C LEU A 20 -4.86 4.13 -8.03
N LYS A 21 -5.98 4.12 -7.30
CA LYS A 21 -6.84 2.92 -7.16
C LYS A 21 -7.41 2.48 -8.50
N ASN A 22 -7.90 3.40 -9.31
CA ASN A 22 -8.46 3.08 -10.63
C ASN A 22 -7.41 2.46 -11.55
N THR A 23 -6.15 2.90 -11.46
CA THR A 23 -5.04 2.29 -12.19
C THR A 23 -4.77 0.88 -11.71
N TYR A 24 -4.77 0.64 -10.39
CA TYR A 24 -4.61 -0.71 -9.84
C TYR A 24 -5.73 -1.67 -10.29
N PHE A 25 -7.01 -1.24 -10.23
CA PHE A 25 -8.14 -2.13 -10.54
C PHE A 25 -8.38 -2.35 -12.04
N ASN A 26 -8.03 -1.37 -12.88
CA ASN A 26 -8.35 -1.41 -14.31
C ASN A 26 -7.11 -1.55 -15.22
N GLY A 27 -5.92 -1.29 -14.67
CA GLY A 27 -4.66 -1.29 -15.42
C GLY A 27 -3.95 -2.63 -15.34
N ASN A 28 -4.16 -3.51 -16.32
CA ASN A 28 -3.19 -4.56 -16.59
C ASN A 28 -2.01 -3.92 -17.35
N ASP A 29 -0.78 -4.04 -16.81
CA ASP A 29 0.47 -3.51 -17.37
C ASP A 29 0.51 -1.99 -17.58
N THR A 30 0.43 -1.24 -16.48
CA THR A 30 0.69 0.20 -16.49
C THR A 30 2.19 0.50 -16.40
N TYR A 31 2.65 1.52 -17.13
CA TYR A 31 4.00 2.10 -16.95
C TYR A 31 4.04 3.19 -15.86
N ARG A 32 2.89 3.53 -15.27
CA ARG A 32 2.81 4.54 -14.22
C ARG A 32 3.52 4.03 -12.98
N ASN A 33 4.28 4.91 -12.35
CA ASN A 33 5.16 4.63 -11.23
C ASN A 33 4.34 4.32 -9.97
N MET A 34 4.02 3.03 -9.82
CA MET A 34 3.21 2.46 -8.76
C MET A 34 3.78 1.11 -8.36
N SER A 35 3.62 0.75 -7.09
CA SER A 35 3.95 -0.58 -6.58
C SER A 35 2.87 -1.10 -5.64
N VAL A 36 2.79 -2.43 -5.54
CA VAL A 36 1.76 -3.16 -4.83
C VAL A 36 2.43 -4.11 -3.85
N PHE A 37 2.12 -3.97 -2.57
CA PHE A 37 2.71 -4.77 -1.50
C PHE A 37 1.62 -5.57 -0.77
N PRO A 38 1.50 -6.89 -1.03
CA PRO A 38 0.51 -7.73 -0.37
C PRO A 38 0.93 -8.05 1.07
N VAL A 39 0.04 -7.85 2.03
CA VAL A 39 0.29 -8.14 3.46
C VAL A 39 -0.78 -9.11 3.97
N SER A 40 -0.35 -10.21 4.59
CA SER A 40 -1.26 -11.19 5.18
C SER A 40 -1.03 -11.28 6.68
N LEU A 41 -2.06 -11.00 7.47
CA LEU A 41 -2.01 -11.01 8.93
C LEU A 41 -2.99 -12.02 9.51
N SER A 42 -2.56 -12.67 10.60
CA SER A 42 -3.49 -13.44 11.44
C SER A 42 -4.46 -12.48 12.13
N GLU A 43 -5.73 -12.88 12.25
CA GLU A 43 -6.75 -12.09 12.96
C GLU A 43 -6.45 -11.92 14.45
N VAL A 44 -5.62 -12.80 15.01
CA VAL A 44 -5.16 -12.71 16.41
C VAL A 44 -3.82 -12.00 16.55
N CYS A 45 -3.28 -11.42 15.47
CA CYS A 45 -2.05 -10.64 15.54
C CYS A 45 -2.26 -9.41 16.41
N GLN A 46 -1.35 -9.20 17.37
CA GLN A 46 -1.33 -8.05 18.25
C GLN A 46 0.10 -7.53 18.36
N VAL A 47 0.27 -6.22 18.14
CA VAL A 47 1.54 -5.53 18.28
C VAL A 47 1.33 -4.37 19.25
N ALA A 48 2.14 -4.31 20.31
CA ALA A 48 2.03 -3.22 21.28
C ALA A 48 2.20 -1.85 20.58
N GLY A 49 1.25 -0.95 20.82
CA GLY A 49 1.23 0.39 20.18
C GLY A 49 0.41 0.48 18.89
N TYR A 50 -0.25 -0.60 18.47
CA TYR A 50 -1.16 -0.63 17.32
C TYR A 50 -2.50 -1.23 17.75
N ASP A 51 -3.59 -0.54 17.41
CA ASP A 51 -4.94 -0.94 17.82
C ASP A 51 -5.62 -1.82 16.76
N THR A 52 -5.19 -1.70 15.51
CA THR A 52 -5.82 -2.36 14.36
C THR A 52 -4.82 -3.11 13.48
N LEU A 53 -5.32 -4.11 12.75
CA LEU A 53 -4.49 -4.85 11.78
C LEU A 53 -4.13 -3.97 10.58
N GLU A 54 -4.96 -2.99 10.27
CA GLU A 54 -4.78 -2.01 9.21
C GLU A 54 -3.57 -1.11 9.47
N GLU A 55 -3.35 -0.66 10.72
CA GLU A 55 -2.17 0.12 11.08
C GLU A 55 -0.90 -0.73 11.00
N ILE A 56 -0.97 -2.00 11.44
CA ILE A 56 0.14 -2.95 11.34
C ILE A 56 0.47 -3.22 9.87
N ALA A 57 -0.53 -3.48 9.03
CA ALA A 57 -0.36 -3.72 7.61
C ALA A 57 0.20 -2.49 6.88
N THR A 58 -0.25 -1.28 7.26
CA THR A 58 0.29 -0.03 6.71
C THR A 58 1.77 0.15 7.05
N LEU A 59 2.18 -0.17 8.29
CA LEU A 59 3.58 -0.09 8.69
C LEU A 59 4.45 -1.08 7.90
N ILE A 60 3.99 -2.33 7.77
CA ILE A 60 4.68 -3.37 7.00
C ILE A 60 4.81 -2.93 5.54
N GLY A 61 3.70 -2.52 4.90
CA GLY A 61 3.69 -2.10 3.50
C GLY A 61 4.61 -0.90 3.23
N ARG A 62 4.69 0.07 4.15
CA ARG A 62 5.67 1.17 4.06
C ARG A 62 7.11 0.67 4.17
N GLY A 63 7.39 -0.23 5.09
CA GLY A 63 8.73 -0.81 5.27
C GLY A 63 9.18 -1.58 4.03
N GLU A 64 8.30 -2.36 3.42
CA GLU A 64 8.55 -3.05 2.16
C GLU A 64 8.80 -2.06 1.01
N ALA A 65 7.93 -1.06 0.85
CA ALA A 65 8.10 -0.03 -0.18
C ALA A 65 9.46 0.68 -0.07
N MET A 66 9.86 1.09 1.13
CA MET A 66 11.16 1.74 1.34
C MET A 66 12.34 0.81 1.06
N THR A 67 12.20 -0.49 1.32
CA THR A 67 13.22 -1.49 1.00
C THR A 67 13.37 -1.68 -0.51
N GLU A 68 12.29 -1.48 -1.27
CA GLU A 68 12.29 -1.50 -2.73
C GLU A 68 12.63 -0.14 -3.38
N GLY A 69 13.09 0.83 -2.58
CA GLY A 69 13.63 2.09 -3.08
C GLY A 69 12.62 3.24 -3.17
N TRP A 70 11.39 3.06 -2.66
CA TRP A 70 10.48 4.18 -2.51
C TRP A 70 10.99 5.16 -1.45
N CYS A 71 10.98 6.45 -1.80
CA CYS A 71 10.90 7.53 -0.81
C CYS A 71 9.41 7.83 -0.58
N LEU A 72 9.01 8.12 0.66
CA LEU A 72 7.60 8.44 0.95
C LEU A 72 7.24 9.90 0.61
N ASP A 73 8.24 10.75 0.38
CA ASP A 73 8.04 12.11 -0.10
C ASP A 73 7.46 12.08 -1.52
N ASP A 74 6.53 12.98 -1.79
CA ASP A 74 5.87 13.10 -3.10
C ASP A 74 5.23 11.77 -3.59
N THR A 75 4.61 11.06 -2.64
CA THR A 75 3.84 9.83 -2.91
C THR A 75 2.40 9.91 -2.42
N LEU A 76 1.54 9.13 -3.09
CA LEU A 76 0.20 8.79 -2.66
C LEU A 76 0.17 7.32 -2.26
N SER A 77 -0.40 7.00 -1.10
CA SER A 77 -0.57 5.60 -0.68
C SER A 77 -1.89 5.34 0.02
N THR A 78 -2.38 4.11 -0.09
CA THR A 78 -3.62 3.63 0.53
C THR A 78 -3.53 2.16 0.85
N LEU A 79 -4.23 1.73 1.90
CA LEU A 79 -4.46 0.32 2.19
C LEU A 79 -5.79 -0.11 1.55
N LEU A 80 -5.82 -1.30 0.96
CA LEU A 80 -7.02 -1.96 0.42
C LEU A 80 -7.18 -3.31 1.13
N GLU A 81 -8.43 -3.73 1.35
CA GLU A 81 -8.75 -5.09 1.81
C GLU A 81 -8.91 -6.01 0.59
N ALA A 82 -8.35 -7.22 0.67
CA ALA A 82 -8.22 -8.18 -0.43
C ALA A 82 -8.89 -9.52 -0.13
#